data_AF-T0YEC8-F1
#
_entry.id   AF-T0YEC8-F1
#
_cell.length_a   1.000
_cell.length_b   1.000
_cell.length_c   1.000
_cell.angle_alpha   90.00
_cell.angle_beta   90.00
_cell.angle_gamma   90.00
#
_symmetry.space_group_name_H-M   'P 1'
#
loop_
_entity.id
_entity.type
_entity.pdbx_description
1 polymer ?
#
loop_
_entity_poly.entity_id
_entity_poly.type
_entity_poly.pdbx_seq_one_letter_code
_entity_poly.pdbx_strand_id
1 'polypeptide(L)'
;LREDLDAYHSVLLLVGEYPDLAPQRFVHAVSPESPALKSFETLFSGGKPRCGQVRDSQRELLFGPDSAQIASVALVPLIDKGAPLGLLSLGSPDRDRFHPGMSTEFLARMADLIVDALTLRRSA
;
A
#
# COMPACT_ATOMS: atom_id res chain seq x y z
N LEU A 1 10.71 -15.03 -6.96
CA LEU A 1 10.14 -13.88 -6.22
C LEU A 1 10.13 -12.58 -7.04
N ARG A 2 11.10 -12.34 -7.94
CA ARG A 2 11.12 -11.12 -8.78
C ARG A 2 10.29 -11.22 -10.07
N GLU A 3 9.85 -12.42 -10.47
CA GLU A 3 9.15 -12.64 -11.75
C GLU A 3 7.60 -12.66 -11.62
N ASP A 4 7.04 -12.89 -10.43
CA ASP A 4 5.58 -13.03 -10.27
C ASP A 4 4.85 -11.71 -9.93
N LEU A 5 5.58 -10.68 -9.48
CA LEU A 5 5.06 -9.33 -9.29
C LEU A 5 5.80 -8.36 -10.24
N ASP A 6 5.38 -8.27 -11.51
CA ASP A 6 5.71 -7.17 -12.42
C ASP A 6 5.00 -5.88 -11.97
N ALA A 7 5.25 -5.44 -10.74
CA ALA A 7 4.86 -4.12 -10.29
C ALA A 7 5.86 -3.12 -10.84
N TYR A 8 5.41 -2.22 -11.69
CA TYR A 8 6.24 -1.15 -12.23
C TYR A 8 6.46 -0.04 -11.20
N HIS A 9 5.50 0.14 -10.29
CA HIS A 9 5.55 1.16 -9.24
C HIS A 9 5.14 0.54 -7.91
N SER A 10 5.90 0.83 -6.86
CA SER A 10 5.64 0.34 -5.51
C SER A 10 5.76 1.48 -4.52
N VAL A 11 4.74 1.66 -3.70
CA VAL A 11 4.68 2.70 -2.66
C VAL A 11 4.23 2.08 -1.35
N LEU A 12 4.96 2.38 -0.28
CA LEU A 12 4.63 2.06 1.10
C LEU A 12 4.21 3.37 1.79
N LEU A 13 2.91 3.54 1.95
CA LEU A 13 2.35 4.66 2.70
C LEU A 13 2.25 4.27 4.16
N LEU A 14 2.92 4.98 5.05
CA LEU A 14 2.92 4.75 6.49
C LEU A 14 2.09 5.82 7.20
N VAL A 15 1.37 5.41 8.24
CA VAL A 15 0.55 6.26 9.08
C VAL A 15 1.29 6.53 10.39
N GLY A 16 1.54 7.81 10.68
CA GLY A 16 2.29 8.25 11.85
C GLY A 16 3.76 8.57 11.55
N GLU A 17 4.53 8.73 12.62
CA GLU A 17 5.93 9.12 12.55
C GLU A 17 6.87 7.91 12.55
N TYR A 18 7.80 7.91 11.60
CA TYR A 18 8.85 6.91 11.46
C TYR A 18 10.20 7.63 11.31
N PRO A 19 10.79 8.12 12.41
CA PRO A 19 11.96 9.02 12.35
C PRO A 19 13.18 8.40 11.64
N ASP A 20 13.34 7.08 11.73
CA ASP A 20 14.43 6.35 11.08
C ASP A 20 14.15 5.96 9.62
N LEU A 21 12.93 6.20 9.13
CA LEU A 21 12.57 5.99 7.74
C LEU A 21 12.53 7.34 7.05
N ALA A 22 13.70 7.83 6.64
CA ALA A 22 13.79 9.00 5.79
C ALA A 22 12.87 8.81 4.56
N PRO A 23 12.13 9.85 4.12
CA PRO A 23 11.32 9.77 2.91
C PRO A 23 12.19 9.31 1.73
N GLN A 24 11.87 8.15 1.19
CA GLN A 24 12.50 7.60 0.00
C GLN A 24 11.46 7.49 -1.10
N ARG A 25 11.90 7.30 -2.34
CA ARG A 25 10.99 7.17 -3.50
C ARG A 25 9.86 6.14 -3.28
N PHE A 26 10.11 5.12 -2.46
CA PHE A 26 9.12 4.07 -2.15
C PHE A 26 8.36 4.28 -0.83
N VAL A 27 8.83 5.12 0.11
CA VAL A 27 8.20 5.27 1.44
C VAL A 27 7.69 6.68 1.64
N HIS A 28 6.42 6.81 1.99
CA HIS A 28 5.79 8.07 2.34
C HIS A 28 5.13 7.94 3.71
N ALA A 29 5.30 8.93 4.58
CA ALA A 29 4.60 8.99 5.85
C ALA A 29 3.54 10.10 5.80
N VAL A 30 2.38 9.83 6.38
CA VAL A 30 1.30 10.81 6.56
C VAL A 30 0.85 10.85 8.00
N SER A 31 0.36 12.01 8.46
CA SER A 31 -0.22 12.09 9.80
C SER A 31 -1.49 11.22 9.88
N PRO A 32 -1.78 10.61 11.05
CA PRO A 32 -2.99 9.83 11.27
C PRO A 32 -4.30 10.59 10.99
N GLU A 33 -4.28 11.92 11.09
CA GLU A 33 -5.42 12.81 10.86
C GLU A 33 -5.55 13.25 9.39
N SER A 34 -4.65 12.79 8.52
CA SER A 34 -4.61 13.20 7.12
C SER A 34 -5.92 12.84 6.41
N PRO A 35 -6.61 13.82 5.77
CA PRO A 35 -7.82 13.56 4.99
C PRO A 35 -7.61 12.53 3.86
N ALA A 36 -6.37 12.38 3.40
CA ALA A 36 -5.92 11.39 2.42
C ALA A 36 -6.34 9.95 2.81
N LEU A 37 -6.30 9.63 4.11
CA LEU A 37 -6.62 8.30 4.64
C LEU A 37 -8.10 7.94 4.54
N LYS A 38 -9.00 8.93 4.48
CA LYS A 38 -10.45 8.71 4.36
C LYS A 38 -10.81 7.85 3.14
N SER A 39 -10.08 8.03 2.05
CA SER A 39 -10.29 7.25 0.82
C SER A 39 -9.98 5.76 0.97
N PHE A 40 -9.22 5.37 2.01
CA PHE A 40 -8.78 4.01 2.29
C PHE A 40 -9.48 3.37 3.51
N GLU A 41 -10.43 4.06 4.16
CA GLU A 41 -11.12 3.55 5.35
C GLU A 41 -11.71 2.15 5.15
N THR A 42 -12.41 1.93 4.03
CA THR A 42 -12.99 0.61 3.71
C THR A 42 -11.95 -0.49 3.52
N LEU A 43 -10.75 -0.14 3.03
CA LEU A 43 -9.63 -1.08 2.90
C LEU A 43 -9.08 -1.43 4.29
N PHE A 44 -8.87 -0.44 5.14
CA PHE A 44 -8.38 -0.64 6.51
C PHE A 44 -9.38 -1.42 7.37
N SER A 45 -10.67 -1.07 7.34
CA SER A 45 -11.71 -1.80 8.07
C SER A 45 -11.85 -3.25 7.58
N GLY A 46 -11.62 -3.50 6.30
CA GLY A 46 -11.66 -4.85 5.73
C GLY A 46 -10.43 -5.69 6.05
N GLY A 47 -9.27 -5.06 6.28
CA GLY A 47 -8.01 -5.71 6.62
C GLY A 47 -7.49 -6.73 5.60
N LYS A 48 -7.98 -6.66 4.35
CA LYS A 48 -7.63 -7.60 3.29
C LYS A 48 -7.11 -6.85 2.06
N PRO A 49 -6.12 -7.41 1.36
CA PRO A 49 -5.66 -6.81 0.12
C PRO A 49 -6.77 -6.76 -0.94
N ARG A 50 -6.71 -5.78 -1.83
CA ARG A 50 -7.66 -5.58 -2.93
C ARG A 50 -6.91 -5.31 -4.22
N CYS A 51 -7.25 -6.05 -5.27
CA CYS A 51 -6.76 -5.81 -6.62
C CYS A 51 -7.85 -5.16 -7.48
N GLY A 52 -7.45 -4.31 -8.41
CA GLY A 52 -8.32 -3.76 -9.43
C GLY A 52 -7.94 -2.33 -9.81
N GLN A 53 -8.95 -1.57 -10.24
CA GLN A 53 -8.79 -0.15 -10.53
C GLN A 53 -9.13 0.69 -9.29
N VAL A 54 -8.39 1.77 -9.10
CA VAL A 54 -8.62 2.75 -8.03
C VAL A 54 -9.02 4.10 -8.63
N ARG A 55 -9.70 4.92 -7.82
CA ARG A 55 -10.08 6.28 -8.22
C ARG A 55 -8.84 7.10 -8.54
N ASP A 56 -8.96 8.05 -9.44
CA ASP A 56 -7.82 8.87 -9.88
C ASP A 56 -7.18 9.61 -8.70
N SER A 57 -7.98 10.14 -7.76
CA SER A 57 -7.46 10.78 -6.55
C SER A 57 -6.63 9.84 -5.65
N GLN A 58 -7.00 8.56 -5.55
CA GLN A 58 -6.20 7.57 -4.82
C GLN A 58 -4.91 7.24 -5.59
N ARG A 59 -4.98 7.19 -6.91
CA ARG A 59 -3.83 6.91 -7.77
C ARG A 59 -2.80 8.04 -7.73
N GLU A 60 -3.26 9.29 -7.81
CA GLU A 60 -2.43 10.49 -7.68
C GLU A 60 -1.77 10.56 -6.30
N LEU A 61 -2.51 10.28 -5.24
CA LEU A 61 -1.98 10.22 -3.87
C LEU A 61 -0.88 9.16 -3.73
N LEU A 62 -1.09 7.98 -4.31
CA LEU A 62 -0.18 6.85 -4.15
C LEU A 62 1.04 6.92 -5.07
N PHE A 63 0.88 7.37 -6.31
CA PHE A 63 1.92 7.26 -7.35
C PHE A 63 2.38 8.62 -7.89
N GLY A 64 1.75 9.72 -7.46
CA GLY A 64 2.16 11.08 -7.82
C GLY A 64 2.29 11.28 -9.32
N PRO A 65 3.45 11.76 -9.82
CA PRO A 65 3.69 11.97 -11.25
C PRO A 65 3.50 10.71 -12.13
N ASP A 66 3.73 9.52 -11.56
CA ASP A 66 3.63 8.25 -12.29
C ASP A 66 2.18 7.74 -12.39
N SER A 67 1.22 8.38 -11.70
CA SER A 67 -0.19 7.95 -11.62
C SER A 67 -0.87 7.76 -12.97
N ALA A 68 -0.57 8.59 -13.97
CA ALA A 68 -1.15 8.50 -15.31
C ALA A 68 -0.80 7.20 -16.04
N GLN A 69 0.32 6.57 -15.67
CA GLN A 69 0.79 5.31 -16.26
C GLN A 69 0.22 4.08 -15.53
N ILE A 70 -0.49 4.25 -14.41
CA ILE A 70 -1.03 3.13 -13.63
C ILE A 70 -2.44 2.78 -14.10
N ALA A 71 -2.61 1.57 -14.63
CA ALA A 71 -3.88 1.04 -15.12
C ALA A 71 -4.53 0.03 -14.17
N SER A 72 -3.74 -0.67 -13.35
CA SER A 72 -4.21 -1.57 -12.30
C SER A 72 -3.36 -1.47 -11.04
N VAL A 73 -3.97 -1.76 -9.88
CA VAL A 73 -3.35 -1.62 -8.56
C VAL A 73 -3.69 -2.80 -7.66
N ALA A 74 -2.72 -3.27 -6.87
CA ALA A 74 -2.95 -4.04 -5.67
C ALA A 74 -2.70 -3.17 -4.42
N LEU A 75 -3.73 -3.00 -3.60
CA LEU A 75 -3.67 -2.29 -2.32
C LEU A 75 -3.63 -3.32 -1.19
N VAL A 76 -2.67 -3.19 -0.29
CA VAL A 76 -2.40 -4.14 0.78
C VAL A 76 -2.40 -3.37 2.10
N PRO A 77 -3.45 -3.48 2.94
CA PRO A 77 -3.47 -2.78 4.22
C PRO A 77 -2.45 -3.41 5.19
N LEU A 78 -1.75 -2.56 5.93
CA LEU A 78 -0.83 -2.95 7.00
C LEU A 78 -1.49 -2.59 8.32
N ILE A 79 -1.85 -3.59 9.12
CA ILE A 79 -2.65 -3.42 10.34
C ILE A 79 -1.94 -4.14 11.48
N ASP A 80 -1.70 -3.43 12.57
CA ASP A 80 -1.24 -4.00 13.84
C ASP A 80 -2.33 -3.82 14.89
N LYS A 81 -2.74 -4.93 15.53
CA LYS A 81 -3.74 -4.94 16.62
C LYS A 81 -5.02 -4.13 16.32
N GLY A 82 -5.45 -4.12 15.05
CA GLY A 82 -6.66 -3.40 14.59
C GLY A 82 -6.44 -1.93 14.25
N ALA A 83 -5.23 -1.39 14.42
CA ALA A 83 -4.87 -0.03 14.02
C ALA A 83 -4.10 -0.05 12.68
N PRO A 84 -4.43 0.83 11.71
CA PRO A 84 -3.69 0.92 10.46
C PRO A 84 -2.29 1.49 10.72
N LEU A 85 -1.27 0.72 10.36
CA LEU A 85 0.12 1.19 10.28
C LEU A 85 0.43 1.86 8.94
N GLY A 86 -0.33 1.53 7.90
CA GLY A 86 -0.04 1.97 6.55
C GLY A 86 -0.69 1.10 5.49
N LEU A 87 -0.30 1.29 4.23
CA LEU A 87 -0.67 0.42 3.13
C LEU A 87 0.50 0.27 2.14
N LEU A 88 0.68 -0.93 1.62
CA LEU A 88 1.54 -1.21 0.48
C LEU A 88 0.68 -1.15 -0.80
N SER A 89 1.15 -0.36 -1.76
CA SER A 89 0.54 -0.17 -3.06
C SER A 89 1.47 -0.65 -4.16
N LEU A 90 0.94 -1.46 -5.06
CA LEU A 90 1.65 -1.98 -6.22
C LEU A 90 0.87 -1.56 -7.46
N GLY A 91 1.52 -0.86 -8.38
CA GLY A 91 0.92 -0.32 -9.59
C GLY A 91 1.53 -0.91 -10.86
N SER A 92 0.69 -1.16 -11.86
CA SER A 92 1.09 -1.65 -13.19
C SER A 92 0.42 -0.84 -14.31
N PRO A 93 1.12 -0.60 -15.45
CA PRO A 93 0.52 -0.05 -16.66
C PRO A 93 -0.35 -1.07 -17.41
N ASP A 94 -0.20 -2.36 -17.10
CA ASP A 94 -1.10 -3.39 -17.58
C ASP A 94 -2.39 -3.39 -16.75
N ARG A 95 -3.52 -3.16 -17.41
CA ARG A 95 -4.84 -3.09 -16.79
C ARG A 95 -5.29 -4.42 -16.19
N ASP A 96 -4.83 -5.54 -16.74
CA ASP A 96 -5.28 -6.87 -16.34
C ASP A 96 -4.32 -7.52 -15.33
N ARG A 97 -3.17 -6.90 -15.03
CA ARG A 97 -2.17 -7.45 -14.10
C ARG A 97 -2.72 -7.64 -12.68
N PHE A 98 -3.23 -6.58 -12.06
CA PHE A 98 -3.86 -6.65 -10.75
C PHE A 98 -5.38 -6.67 -10.90
N HIS A 99 -5.92 -7.69 -11.56
CA HIS A 99 -7.36 -7.85 -11.72
C HIS A 99 -8.05 -8.37 -10.44
N PRO A 100 -9.35 -8.13 -10.24
CA PRO A 100 -10.06 -8.54 -9.01
C PRO A 100 -10.12 -10.05 -8.74
N GLY A 101 -9.81 -10.89 -9.73
CA GLY A 101 -9.79 -12.35 -9.58
C GLY A 101 -8.42 -12.92 -9.18
N MET A 102 -7.39 -12.07 -9.07
CA MET A 102 -6.05 -12.49 -8.67
C MET A 102 -6.04 -12.92 -7.20
N SER A 103 -5.34 -14.02 -6.87
CA SER A 103 -5.15 -14.41 -5.46
C SER A 103 -4.35 -13.34 -4.72
N THR A 104 -4.84 -12.98 -3.53
CA THR A 104 -4.22 -11.98 -2.66
C THR A 104 -3.51 -12.60 -1.46
N GLU A 105 -3.42 -13.94 -1.36
CA GLU A 105 -2.83 -14.60 -0.20
C GLU A 105 -1.36 -14.23 -0.02
N PHE A 106 -0.59 -14.24 -1.11
CA PHE A 106 0.81 -13.81 -1.07
C PHE A 106 0.95 -12.36 -0.62
N LEU A 107 0.07 -11.46 -1.09
CA LEU A 107 0.06 -10.06 -0.67
C LEU A 107 -0.23 -9.91 0.83
N ALA A 108 -1.17 -10.69 1.35
CA ALA A 108 -1.48 -10.71 2.79
C ALA A 108 -0.27 -11.19 3.61
N ARG A 109 0.43 -12.23 3.15
CA ARG A 109 1.65 -12.71 3.84
C ARG A 109 2.78 -11.68 3.81
N MET A 110 2.91 -10.91 2.73
CA MET A 110 3.83 -9.78 2.71
C MET A 110 3.42 -8.69 3.71
N ALA A 111 2.11 -8.43 3.86
CA ALA A 111 1.61 -7.46 4.83
C ALA A 111 2.04 -7.84 6.25
N ASP A 112 1.85 -9.11 6.64
CA ASP A 112 2.22 -9.62 7.96
C ASP A 112 3.71 -9.38 8.25
N LEU A 113 4.60 -9.72 7.30
CA LEU A 113 6.04 -9.53 7.45
C LEU A 113 6.45 -8.06 7.57
N ILE A 114 5.80 -7.18 6.80
CA ILE A 114 6.05 -5.74 6.85
C ILE A 114 5.58 -5.19 8.20
N VAL A 115 4.39 -5.59 8.66
CA VAL A 115 3.84 -5.20 9.97
C VAL A 115 4.79 -5.61 11.09
N ASP A 116 5.26 -6.87 11.10
CA ASP A 116 6.21 -7.36 12.11
C ASP A 116 7.50 -6.52 12.13
N ALA A 117 8.05 -6.21 10.95
CA ALA A 117 9.25 -5.39 10.83
C ALA A 117 9.05 -3.95 11.31
N LEU A 118 7.89 -3.35 11.04
CA LEU A 118 7.55 -2.00 11.48
C LEU A 118 7.31 -1.94 12.99
N THR A 119 6.61 -2.93 13.56
CA THR A 119 6.32 -3.00 15.00
C THR A 119 7.59 -3.21 15.81
N LEU A 120 8.53 -4.02 15.33
CA LEU A 120 9.85 -4.17 15.94
C LEU A 120 10.60 -2.84 16.01
N ARG A 121 10.57 -2.06 14.92
CA ARG A 121 11.24 -0.75 14.85
C ARG A 121 10.61 0.31 15.74
N ARG A 122 9.30 0.27 15.99
CA ARG A 122 8.65 1.20 16.93
C ARG A 122 8.96 0.89 18.41
N SER A 123 9.48 -0.30 18.69
CA SER A 123 9.80 -0.77 20.04
C SER A 123 11.29 -0.63 20.39
N ALA A 124 12.12 -0.25 19.42
CA ALA A 124 13.56 -0.02 19.55
C ALA A 124 13.83 1.47 19.78
#